data_AF-A0A6I0DK44-F1
#
_entry.id   AF-A0A6I0DK44-F1
#
_cell.length_a   1.000
_cell.length_b   1.000
_cell.length_c   1.000
_cell.angle_alpha   90.00
_cell.angle_beta   90.00
_cell.angle_gamma   90.00
#
_symmetry.space_group_name_H-M   'P 1'
#
loop_
_entity.id
_entity.type
_entity.pdbx_description
1 polymer ?
#
loop_
_entity_poly.entity_id
_entity_poly.type
_entity_poly.pdbx_seq_one_letter_code
_entity_poly.pdbx_strand_id
1 'polypeptide(L)'
;MHDFNPSLEWRQAALQLEARLRDLLGRAPERLDGHTISTTYPKRNWVAAWRVVIAFGDGKTRRIDVVATQAFPRIPVRTALVDHPEALTWPHVEGDGILCLLPNMSEVDPDDPTSVAENLLIRSVRLIEELLQGDIVERDFKEEFLTYWTYKTHFDGSRLFSLIRPAPPSRSVCVWKGEGITVVGENEEALLAWVARRYGESTAGKITQGAFLWMETPPLPAQYPDAAADLYSLAAELGPDSVEALEYAARQIPEEIVTVIGAEGRGGAGLVAVRVLNPKFARSRPLPIAEPVTKGFRADKAPPVLISQRFFGRTPVVRSSVQRADAEWVHGRGQDSRTERLLSSTVVVIGCGSVGAPVACSLAQAGVGHLVFVDIDELSWPNVGRHPLGATAVGKNKAIALADRLQMDYPHLLIESRSYGMSALLQLDTEVLAQADLIISATGSWAAEHALNDWHIEQGRKKPVLYCWTEAHACAGHAVAIAEHGGCLQCHLGRTGTPDFKVVDWPDGLGENREEPACGAHFQPYGPVELSFVNATASDMALDCLLDAPTTSFHRIFAASHKRIGMLGGVYSADWRSEFGTRDGDSRVVNRSWSESGCAACRRPFPDR
;
A
#
# COMPACT_ATOMS: atom_id res chain seq x y z
N MET A 1 5.13 37.21 20.74
CA MET A 1 3.86 36.47 20.88
C MET A 1 2.78 37.36 20.31
N HIS A 2 2.12 36.93 19.24
CA HIS A 2 0.95 37.65 18.72
C HIS A 2 -0.17 37.58 19.77
N ASP A 3 -0.79 38.72 20.08
CA ASP A 3 -2.02 38.76 20.89
C ASP A 3 -3.10 37.95 20.18
N PHE A 4 -3.30 36.71 20.64
CA PHE A 4 -4.38 35.88 20.16
C PHE A 4 -5.71 36.53 20.57
N ASN A 5 -6.48 36.96 19.57
CA ASN A 5 -7.82 37.52 19.78
C ASN A 5 -8.86 36.43 19.45
N PRO A 6 -9.35 35.66 20.44
CA PRO A 6 -10.24 34.53 20.19
C PRO A 6 -11.58 34.98 19.62
N SER A 7 -12.13 34.20 18.69
CA SER A 7 -13.49 34.39 18.15
C SER A 7 -14.55 34.26 19.25
N LEU A 8 -15.77 34.75 19.00
CA LEU A 8 -16.89 34.60 19.93
C LEU A 8 -17.17 33.12 20.23
N GLU A 9 -17.17 32.28 19.19
CA GLU A 9 -17.35 30.82 19.26
C GLU A 9 -16.30 30.19 20.19
N TRP A 10 -15.02 30.54 20.02
CA TRP A 10 -13.93 30.05 20.86
C TRP A 10 -14.16 30.44 22.33
N ARG A 11 -14.51 31.72 22.59
CA ARG A 11 -14.72 32.22 23.97
C ARG A 11 -15.90 31.53 24.64
N GLN A 12 -16.99 31.29 23.91
CA GLN A 12 -18.16 30.59 24.42
C GLN A 12 -17.83 29.14 24.77
N ALA A 13 -17.20 28.41 23.87
CA ALA A 13 -16.79 27.02 24.11
C ALA A 13 -15.81 26.92 25.29
N ALA A 14 -14.87 27.86 25.41
CA ALA A 14 -13.92 27.92 26.51
C ALA A 14 -14.60 28.15 27.87
N LEU A 15 -15.61 29.03 27.93
CA LEU A 15 -16.38 29.29 29.15
C LEU A 15 -17.26 28.08 29.53
N GLN A 16 -17.88 27.42 28.55
CA GLN A 16 -18.65 26.19 28.77
C GLN A 16 -17.78 25.05 29.30
N LEU A 17 -16.60 24.86 28.71
CA LEU A 17 -15.61 23.91 29.19
C LEU A 17 -15.20 24.21 30.63
N GLU A 18 -14.89 25.47 30.95
CA GLU A 18 -14.50 25.88 32.31
C GLU A 18 -15.60 25.62 33.34
N ALA A 19 -16.86 25.91 32.99
CA ALA A 19 -18.02 25.61 33.81
C ALA A 19 -18.18 24.10 34.02
N ARG A 20 -18.05 23.29 32.96
CA ARG A 20 -18.16 21.84 33.05
C ARG A 20 -17.06 21.21 33.90
N LEU A 21 -15.81 21.65 33.72
CA LEU A 21 -14.69 21.19 34.55
C LEU A 21 -14.91 21.53 36.03
N ARG A 22 -15.49 22.71 36.31
CA ARG A 22 -15.85 23.10 37.69
C ARG A 22 -16.89 22.15 38.28
N ASP A 23 -17.93 21.82 37.53
CA ASP A 23 -18.99 20.91 37.96
C ASP A 23 -18.46 19.50 38.21
N LEU A 24 -17.59 18.99 37.32
CA LEU A 24 -17.00 17.67 37.42
C LEU A 24 -16.05 17.52 38.62
N LEU A 25 -15.27 18.56 38.92
CA LEU A 25 -14.22 18.50 39.94
C LEU A 25 -14.64 19.05 41.29
N GLY A 26 -15.83 19.67 41.38
CA GLY A 26 -16.31 20.38 42.58
C GLY A 26 -15.49 21.63 42.93
N ARG A 27 -14.59 22.07 42.05
CA ARG A 27 -13.74 23.27 42.20
C ARG A 27 -13.38 23.83 40.83
N ALA A 28 -13.17 25.15 40.75
CA ALA A 28 -12.76 25.77 39.51
C ALA A 28 -11.36 25.29 39.07
N PRO A 29 -11.15 24.98 37.77
CA PRO A 29 -9.82 24.72 37.25
C PRO A 29 -8.96 25.98 37.30
N GLU A 30 -7.64 25.82 37.43
CA GLU A 30 -6.69 26.94 37.36
C GLU A 30 -6.43 27.28 35.88
N ARG A 31 -6.79 28.49 35.46
CA ARG A 31 -6.52 28.96 34.09
C ARG A 31 -5.07 29.47 34.00
N LEU A 32 -4.25 28.82 33.18
CA LEU A 32 -2.84 29.16 33.06
C LEU A 32 -2.62 30.41 32.19
N ASP A 33 -1.63 31.23 32.57
CA ASP A 33 -1.21 32.37 31.77
C ASP A 33 -0.34 31.95 30.57
N GLY A 34 -0.22 32.85 29.58
CA GLY A 34 0.54 32.57 28.36
C GLY A 34 2.02 32.30 28.61
N HIS A 35 2.60 32.88 29.66
CA HIS A 35 3.99 32.62 30.04
C HIS A 35 4.15 31.17 30.49
N THR A 36 3.32 30.71 31.43
CA THR A 36 3.30 29.33 31.95
C THR A 36 3.07 28.31 30.85
N ILE A 37 2.15 28.58 29.92
CA ILE A 37 1.91 27.70 28.77
C ILE A 37 3.17 27.60 27.89
N SER A 38 3.79 28.74 27.55
CA SER A 38 4.98 28.78 26.69
C SER A 38 6.22 28.16 27.33
N THR A 39 6.35 28.24 28.66
CA THR A 39 7.48 27.64 29.38
C THR A 39 7.28 26.14 29.60
N THR A 40 6.05 25.70 29.85
CA THR A 40 5.71 24.28 30.03
C THR A 40 5.74 23.53 28.69
N TYR A 41 5.24 24.15 27.61
CA TYR A 41 5.10 23.53 26.28
C TYR A 41 5.77 24.36 25.18
N PRO A 42 7.11 24.54 25.21
CA PRO A 42 7.81 25.49 24.34
C PRO A 42 7.75 25.15 22.85
N LYS A 43 7.48 23.89 22.50
CA LYS A 43 7.39 23.40 21.11
C LYS A 43 5.95 23.29 20.60
N ARG A 44 4.96 23.74 21.38
CA ARG A 44 3.53 23.59 21.06
C ARG A 44 2.88 24.95 20.87
N ASN A 45 1.85 24.98 20.04
CA ASN A 45 1.08 26.19 19.73
C ASN A 45 -0.23 26.25 20.54
N TRP A 46 -0.15 25.98 21.85
CA TRP A 46 -1.30 26.10 22.75
C TRP A 46 -1.59 27.57 23.05
N VAL A 47 -2.86 27.95 23.06
CA VAL A 47 -3.31 29.32 23.35
C VAL A 47 -4.14 29.44 24.61
N ALA A 48 -4.60 28.31 25.15
CA ALA A 48 -5.23 28.24 26.46
C ALA A 48 -4.95 26.89 27.11
N ALA A 49 -4.91 26.91 28.45
CA ALA A 49 -4.78 25.71 29.25
C ALA A 49 -5.57 25.85 30.57
N TRP A 50 -6.24 24.77 30.97
CA TRP A 50 -6.95 24.65 32.24
C TRP A 50 -6.31 23.52 33.05
N ARG A 51 -5.71 23.86 34.18
CA ARG A 51 -5.07 22.92 35.08
C ARG A 51 -6.05 22.39 36.10
N VAL A 52 -6.10 21.07 36.21
CA VAL A 52 -6.92 20.31 37.16
C VAL A 52 -6.02 19.44 38.02
N VAL A 53 -6.39 19.25 39.28
CA VAL A 53 -5.64 18.41 40.22
C VAL A 53 -6.49 17.19 40.57
N ILE A 54 -5.94 16.00 40.41
CA ILE A 54 -6.64 14.73 40.54
C ILE A 54 -5.85 13.82 41.48
N ALA A 55 -6.56 13.14 42.39
CA ALA A 55 -5.98 12.11 43.25
C ALA A 55 -6.04 10.76 42.53
N PHE A 56 -4.94 10.01 42.57
CA PHE A 56 -4.82 8.70 41.94
C PHE A 56 -4.74 7.57 42.97
N GLY A 57 -4.94 6.33 42.54
CA GLY A 57 -4.96 5.13 43.39
C GLY A 57 -3.68 4.87 44.18
N ASP A 58 -2.56 5.49 43.80
CA ASP A 58 -1.29 5.43 44.52
C ASP A 58 -1.19 6.43 45.71
N GLY A 59 -2.29 7.13 46.01
CA GLY A 59 -2.38 8.09 47.11
C GLY A 59 -1.71 9.45 46.81
N LYS A 60 -1.22 9.67 45.59
CA LYS A 60 -0.64 10.95 45.16
C LYS A 60 -1.64 11.78 44.38
N THR A 61 -1.56 13.09 44.56
CA THR A 61 -2.24 14.05 43.68
C THR A 61 -1.31 14.46 42.55
N ARG A 62 -1.85 14.49 41.33
CA ARG A 62 -1.14 14.94 40.12
C ARG A 62 -1.96 15.99 39.39
N ARG A 63 -1.27 16.82 38.63
CA ARG A 63 -1.81 17.92 37.83
C ARG A 63 -1.96 17.48 36.37
N ILE A 64 -3.13 17.71 35.79
CA ILE A 64 -3.41 17.52 34.37
C ILE A 64 -3.79 18.87 33.77
N ASP A 65 -3.16 19.24 32.66
CA ASP A 65 -3.54 20.41 31.88
C ASP A 65 -4.44 19.97 30.72
N VAL A 66 -5.61 20.60 30.59
CA VAL A 66 -6.45 20.54 29.39
C VAL A 66 -6.02 21.68 28.49
N VAL A 67 -5.37 21.40 27.36
CA VAL A 67 -4.74 22.40 26.48
C VAL A 67 -5.49 22.56 25.16
N ALA A 68 -5.65 23.80 24.69
CA ALA A 68 -6.39 24.13 23.47
C ALA A 68 -5.54 24.93 22.49
N THR A 69 -5.74 24.67 21.19
CA THR A 69 -5.18 25.50 20.11
C THR A 69 -6.13 26.65 19.73
N GLN A 70 -5.70 27.50 18.81
CA GLN A 70 -6.56 28.54 18.22
C GLN A 70 -7.77 27.97 17.47
N ALA A 71 -7.70 26.71 17.04
CA ALA A 71 -8.75 26.07 16.24
C ALA A 71 -9.86 25.42 17.08
N PHE A 72 -9.77 25.47 18.41
CA PHE A 72 -10.86 25.03 19.30
C PHE A 72 -12.13 25.90 19.07
N PRO A 73 -13.36 25.35 19.02
CA PRO A 73 -13.75 23.96 19.27
C PRO A 73 -13.64 22.98 18.09
N ARG A 74 -13.31 23.43 16.88
CA ARG A 74 -13.22 22.56 15.68
C ARG A 74 -12.11 21.51 15.76
N ILE A 75 -11.04 21.83 16.48
CA ILE A 75 -10.03 20.88 16.92
C ILE A 75 -10.20 20.67 18.42
N PRO A 76 -10.35 19.42 18.89
CA PRO A 76 -10.54 19.15 20.31
C PRO A 76 -9.34 19.60 21.13
N VAL A 77 -9.58 19.83 22.41
CA VAL A 77 -8.52 19.97 23.40
C VAL A 77 -7.66 18.69 23.46
N ARG A 78 -6.44 18.83 23.98
CA ARG A 78 -5.60 17.70 24.40
C ARG A 78 -5.44 17.74 25.91
N THR A 79 -4.98 16.64 26.49
CA THR A 79 -4.64 16.57 27.90
C THR A 79 -3.16 16.29 28.08
N ALA A 80 -2.56 16.86 29.10
CA ALA A 80 -1.15 16.70 29.43
C ALA A 80 -0.99 16.41 30.93
N LEU A 81 -0.25 15.37 31.28
CA LEU A 81 0.17 15.13 32.65
C LEU A 81 1.36 16.02 32.97
N VAL A 82 1.19 16.99 33.87
CA VAL A 82 2.27 17.93 34.24
C VAL A 82 3.32 17.25 35.10
N ASP A 83 2.89 16.38 36.01
CA ASP A 83 3.76 15.61 36.91
C ASP A 83 4.15 14.28 36.24
N HIS A 84 4.53 14.33 34.96
CA HIS A 84 4.88 13.15 34.18
C HIS A 84 6.28 12.62 34.57
N PRO A 85 6.51 11.30 34.46
CA PRO A 85 7.85 10.74 34.61
C PRO A 85 8.75 11.12 33.42
N GLU A 86 10.02 10.74 33.47
CA GLU A 86 10.92 10.91 32.34
C GLU A 86 10.38 10.22 31.08
N ALA A 87 10.69 10.78 29.91
CA ALA A 87 10.23 10.27 28.63
C ALA A 87 10.58 8.77 28.47
N LEU A 88 9.67 8.00 27.85
CA LEU A 88 9.78 6.55 27.66
C LEU A 88 9.76 5.73 28.97
N THR A 89 9.34 6.31 30.10
CA THR A 89 8.98 5.54 31.30
C THR A 89 7.58 4.94 31.18
N TRP A 90 6.63 5.71 30.66
CA TRP A 90 5.25 5.30 30.44
C TRP A 90 4.89 5.41 28.95
N PRO A 91 4.24 4.38 28.36
CA PRO A 91 3.68 4.49 27.02
C PRO A 91 2.58 5.56 27.00
N HIS A 92 2.30 6.11 25.82
CA HIS A 92 1.30 7.16 25.61
C HIS A 92 1.51 8.48 26.37
N VAL A 93 2.66 8.67 27.02
CA VAL A 93 3.05 9.94 27.66
C VAL A 93 4.25 10.51 26.91
N GLU A 94 4.05 11.63 26.23
CA GLU A 94 5.11 12.34 25.52
C GLU A 94 6.09 13.01 26.50
N GLY A 95 7.28 13.41 26.00
CA GLY A 95 8.31 14.02 26.84
C GLY A 95 7.94 15.40 27.42
N ASP A 96 6.87 16.02 26.93
CA ASP A 96 6.26 17.24 27.47
C ASP A 96 4.94 16.96 28.22
N GLY A 97 4.65 15.69 28.54
CA GLY A 97 3.49 15.26 29.31
C GLY A 97 2.21 15.08 28.51
N ILE A 98 2.17 15.43 27.22
CA ILE A 98 0.98 15.25 26.37
C ILE A 98 0.59 13.76 26.32
N LEU A 99 -0.71 13.49 26.47
CA LEU A 99 -1.26 12.14 26.50
C LEU A 99 -1.82 11.73 25.12
N CYS A 100 -1.31 10.61 24.61
CA CYS A 100 -1.74 10.02 23.34
C CYS A 100 -2.99 9.15 23.53
N LEU A 101 -4.16 9.78 23.70
CA LEU A 101 -5.41 9.07 24.02
C LEU A 101 -6.22 8.63 22.80
N LEU A 102 -6.00 9.29 21.68
CA LEU A 102 -6.78 9.13 20.46
C LEU A 102 -5.82 8.86 19.30
N PRO A 103 -6.15 7.91 18.41
CA PRO A 103 -5.52 7.78 17.10
C PRO A 103 -5.47 9.12 16.33
N ASN A 104 -4.51 9.25 15.42
CA ASN A 104 -4.25 10.48 14.64
C ASN A 104 -5.43 10.96 13.77
N MET A 105 -6.52 10.19 13.67
CA MET A 105 -7.72 10.48 12.87
C MET A 105 -9.02 10.28 13.64
N SER A 106 -8.99 10.31 14.98
CA SER A 106 -10.23 10.21 15.74
C SER A 106 -11.15 11.40 15.46
N GLU A 107 -12.34 11.09 14.97
CA GLU A 107 -13.43 12.05 14.83
C GLU A 107 -14.04 12.32 16.22
N VAL A 108 -14.33 13.59 16.46
CA VAL A 108 -14.98 14.08 17.68
C VAL A 108 -16.13 14.98 17.28
N ASP A 109 -17.14 15.10 18.12
CA ASP A 109 -18.26 16.00 17.89
C ASP A 109 -17.81 17.47 18.07
N PRO A 110 -17.74 18.28 17.00
CA PRO A 110 -17.34 19.67 17.10
C PRO A 110 -18.45 20.56 17.69
N ASP A 111 -19.70 20.09 17.71
CA ASP A 111 -20.87 20.82 18.23
C ASP A 111 -21.03 20.59 19.74
N ASP A 112 -20.41 19.56 20.31
CA ASP A 112 -20.30 19.33 21.76
C ASP A 112 -18.83 19.18 22.23
N PRO A 113 -18.02 20.26 22.12
CA PRO A 113 -16.61 20.24 22.51
C PRO A 113 -16.41 20.02 24.01
N THR A 114 -17.44 20.28 24.82
CA THR A 114 -17.40 20.17 26.27
C THR A 114 -17.47 18.71 26.71
N SER A 115 -18.40 17.93 26.17
CA SER A 115 -18.46 16.48 26.40
C SER A 115 -17.24 15.76 25.85
N VAL A 116 -16.70 16.22 24.71
CA VAL A 116 -15.44 15.69 24.17
C VAL A 116 -14.28 15.90 25.14
N ALA A 117 -14.12 17.12 25.66
CA ALA A 117 -13.06 17.43 26.62
C ALA A 117 -13.20 16.64 27.93
N GLU A 118 -14.42 16.49 28.44
CA GLU A 118 -14.71 15.63 29.60
C GLU A 118 -14.32 14.18 29.32
N ASN A 119 -14.73 13.62 28.18
CA ASN A 119 -14.39 12.26 27.81
C ASN A 119 -12.86 12.05 27.74
N LEU A 120 -12.14 13.00 27.14
CA LEU A 120 -10.68 12.98 27.07
C LEU A 120 -10.05 13.06 28.46
N LEU A 121 -10.57 13.89 29.36
CA LEU A 121 -10.08 13.96 30.72
C LEU A 121 -10.32 12.63 31.48
N ILE A 122 -11.50 12.04 31.35
CA ILE A 122 -11.82 10.73 31.96
C ILE A 122 -10.88 9.65 31.42
N ARG A 123 -10.65 9.61 30.10
CA ARG A 123 -9.68 8.70 29.47
C ARG A 123 -8.26 8.93 29.97
N SER A 124 -7.87 10.19 30.19
CA SER A 124 -6.55 10.54 30.75
C SER A 124 -6.36 9.93 32.13
N VAL A 125 -7.36 10.11 33.01
CA VAL A 125 -7.31 9.57 34.38
C VAL A 125 -7.21 8.06 34.33
N ARG A 126 -8.05 7.41 33.51
CA ARG A 126 -8.03 5.96 33.34
C ARG A 126 -6.68 5.45 32.83
N LEU A 127 -6.11 6.09 31.80
CA LEU A 127 -4.80 5.73 31.27
C LEU A 127 -3.73 5.80 32.38
N ILE A 128 -3.71 6.88 33.16
CA ILE A 128 -2.71 7.05 34.24
C ILE A 128 -2.90 6.00 35.34
N GLU A 129 -4.14 5.64 35.72
CA GLU A 129 -4.39 4.54 36.67
C GLU A 129 -3.86 3.19 36.13
N GLU A 130 -4.11 2.89 34.85
CA GLU A 130 -3.59 1.68 34.20
C GLU A 130 -2.05 1.69 34.13
N LEU A 131 -1.43 2.84 33.85
CA LEU A 131 0.03 3.02 33.88
C LEU A 131 0.63 2.85 35.29
N LEU A 132 -0.07 3.30 36.33
CA LEU A 132 0.35 3.15 37.73
C LEU A 132 0.29 1.70 38.20
N GLN A 133 -0.70 0.94 37.74
CA GLN A 133 -0.80 -0.50 37.99
C GLN A 133 0.32 -1.28 37.28
N GLY A 134 0.78 -0.79 36.14
CA GLY A 134 1.92 -1.34 35.39
C GLY A 134 1.53 -2.36 34.32
N ASP A 135 0.30 -2.86 34.34
CA ASP A 135 -0.19 -3.94 33.46
C ASP A 135 -0.08 -3.63 31.96
N ILE A 136 -0.19 -2.34 31.60
CA ILE A 136 -0.18 -1.91 30.20
C ILE A 136 1.21 -1.46 29.71
N VAL A 137 2.16 -1.23 30.62
CA VAL A 137 3.44 -0.56 30.30
C VAL A 137 4.26 -1.38 29.32
N GLU A 138 4.58 -2.63 29.69
CA GLU A 138 5.37 -3.51 28.84
C GLU A 138 4.62 -3.88 27.56
N ARG A 139 3.32 -4.20 27.68
CA ARG A 139 2.46 -4.58 26.57
C ARG A 139 2.44 -3.50 25.49
N ASP A 140 2.11 -2.25 25.86
CA ASP A 140 1.91 -1.18 24.88
C ASP A 140 3.26 -0.74 24.27
N PHE A 141 4.35 -0.75 25.04
CA PHE A 141 5.70 -0.52 24.48
C PHE A 141 6.07 -1.55 23.41
N LYS A 142 5.73 -2.82 23.61
CA LYS A 142 5.99 -3.88 22.63
C LYS A 142 5.04 -3.77 21.44
N GLU A 143 3.75 -3.63 21.69
CA GLU A 143 2.71 -3.58 20.67
C GLU A 143 2.91 -2.41 19.68
N GLU A 144 3.41 -1.27 20.16
CA GLU A 144 3.63 -0.05 19.39
C GLU A 144 5.12 0.35 19.30
N PHE A 145 6.03 -0.63 19.32
CA PHE A 145 7.47 -0.37 19.39
C PHE A 145 8.02 0.57 18.31
N LEU A 146 7.42 0.62 17.12
CA LEU A 146 7.79 1.56 16.05
C LEU A 146 7.60 3.03 16.47
N THR A 147 6.53 3.32 17.21
CA THR A 147 6.24 4.67 17.73
C THR A 147 7.35 5.10 18.69
N TYR A 148 7.67 4.25 19.65
CA TYR A 148 8.65 4.55 20.69
C TYR A 148 10.09 4.54 20.17
N TRP A 149 10.39 3.69 19.19
CA TRP A 149 11.66 3.73 18.48
C TRP A 149 11.88 5.10 17.83
N THR A 150 10.84 5.66 17.21
CA THR A 150 10.91 6.97 16.52
C THR A 150 11.34 8.09 17.46
N TYR A 151 10.95 8.07 18.73
CA TYR A 151 11.38 9.08 19.72
C TYR A 151 12.89 9.09 20.00
N LYS A 152 13.59 7.99 19.71
CA LYS A 152 15.06 7.86 19.82
C LYS A 152 15.75 7.75 18.46
N THR A 153 15.05 8.00 17.35
CA THR A 153 15.69 8.00 16.02
C THR A 153 16.60 9.20 15.84
N HIS A 154 17.73 8.96 15.17
CA HIS A 154 18.66 9.99 14.75
C HIS A 154 18.32 10.34 13.30
N PHE A 155 17.88 11.58 13.06
CA PHE A 155 17.63 12.06 11.71
C PHE A 155 18.92 12.59 11.09
N ASP A 156 19.40 11.93 10.05
CA ASP A 156 20.57 12.36 9.26
C ASP A 156 20.21 12.78 7.83
N GLY A 157 18.90 12.87 7.52
CA GLY A 157 18.39 13.20 6.19
C GLY A 157 18.25 12.00 5.25
N SER A 158 18.74 10.81 5.62
CA SER A 158 18.64 9.60 4.79
C SER A 158 17.31 8.86 5.01
N ARG A 159 16.82 8.21 3.94
CA ARG A 159 15.66 7.30 4.01
C ARG A 159 16.14 5.86 3.90
N LEU A 160 15.61 4.99 4.75
CA LEU A 160 15.92 3.57 4.74
C LEU A 160 14.67 2.78 4.37
N PHE A 161 14.74 2.11 3.21
CA PHE A 161 13.70 1.23 2.70
C PHE A 161 14.09 -0.23 2.91
N SER A 162 13.13 -1.06 3.29
CA SER A 162 13.33 -2.49 3.42
C SER A 162 12.44 -3.25 2.43
N LEU A 163 13.07 -4.13 1.65
CA LEU A 163 12.43 -5.11 0.77
C LEU A 163 12.47 -6.52 1.39
N ILE A 164 13.08 -6.66 2.56
CA ILE A 164 13.25 -7.96 3.20
C ILE A 164 11.91 -8.47 3.74
N ARG A 165 11.74 -9.79 3.72
CA ARG A 165 10.60 -10.43 4.36
C ARG A 165 10.78 -10.35 5.89
N PRO A 166 9.87 -9.73 6.64
CA PRO A 166 10.03 -9.57 8.08
C PRO A 166 9.55 -10.83 8.80
N ALA A 167 10.36 -11.89 8.73
CA ALA A 167 10.05 -13.19 9.29
C ALA A 167 11.35 -13.91 9.72
N PRO A 168 11.29 -14.83 10.70
CA PRO A 168 12.45 -15.61 11.10
C PRO A 168 12.98 -16.49 9.95
N PRO A 169 14.25 -16.93 10.00
CA PRO A 169 15.26 -16.61 11.02
C PRO A 169 16.01 -15.29 10.74
N SER A 170 16.83 -14.87 11.71
CA SER A 170 17.88 -13.88 11.48
C SER A 170 18.81 -14.35 10.35
N ARG A 171 19.28 -13.42 9.50
CA ARG A 171 20.08 -13.75 8.32
C ARG A 171 20.89 -12.55 7.81
N SER A 172 21.86 -12.84 6.95
CA SER A 172 22.59 -11.81 6.20
C SER A 172 21.70 -11.22 5.11
N VAL A 173 21.85 -9.93 4.85
CA VAL A 173 21.08 -9.19 3.83
C VAL A 173 22.00 -8.26 3.04
N CYS A 174 21.54 -7.82 1.87
CA CYS A 174 22.28 -6.88 1.04
C CYS A 174 21.77 -5.45 1.25
N VAL A 175 22.68 -4.48 1.17
CA VAL A 175 22.39 -3.06 1.36
C VAL A 175 22.90 -2.29 0.16
N TRP A 176 22.02 -1.61 -0.53
CA TRP A 176 22.34 -0.68 -1.60
C TRP A 176 22.22 0.75 -1.08
N LYS A 177 23.21 1.60 -1.40
CA LYS A 177 23.20 3.01 -1.05
C LYS A 177 23.34 3.90 -2.28
N GLY A 178 22.35 4.76 -2.46
CA GLY A 178 22.36 5.87 -3.38
C GLY A 178 22.39 7.22 -2.66
N GLU A 179 22.09 8.28 -3.40
CA GLU A 179 22.03 9.63 -2.86
C GLU A 179 20.82 9.82 -1.93
N GLY A 180 21.07 9.87 -0.62
CA GLY A 180 20.03 10.08 0.41
C GLY A 180 19.07 8.90 0.63
N ILE A 181 19.27 7.77 -0.06
CA ILE A 181 18.40 6.59 0.02
C ILE A 181 19.26 5.33 0.24
N THR A 182 18.86 4.55 1.24
CA THR A 182 19.38 3.21 1.50
C THR A 182 18.26 2.20 1.29
N VAL A 183 18.54 1.12 0.57
CA VAL A 183 17.58 0.02 0.34
C VAL A 183 18.21 -1.28 0.83
N VAL A 184 17.49 -2.03 1.65
CA VAL A 184 17.91 -3.34 2.15
C VAL A 184 17.09 -4.42 1.46
N GLY A 185 17.73 -5.47 0.95
CA GLY A 185 17.09 -6.58 0.26
C GLY A 185 17.70 -7.93 0.62
N GLU A 186 17.00 -9.02 0.30
CA GLU A 186 17.42 -10.38 0.65
C GLU A 186 18.73 -10.79 -0.03
N ASN A 187 18.87 -10.48 -1.31
CA ASN A 187 20.05 -10.79 -2.10
C ASN A 187 20.38 -9.66 -3.08
N GLU A 188 21.60 -9.69 -3.61
CA GLU A 188 22.16 -8.64 -4.46
C GLU A 188 21.40 -8.50 -5.78
N GLU A 189 21.07 -9.62 -6.43
CA GLU A 189 20.39 -9.65 -7.73
C GLU A 189 19.00 -9.00 -7.66
N ALA A 190 18.16 -9.46 -6.72
CA ALA A 190 16.82 -8.92 -6.54
C ALA A 190 16.83 -7.45 -6.12
N LEU A 191 17.78 -7.06 -5.25
CA LEU A 191 17.95 -5.68 -4.81
C LEU A 191 18.32 -4.76 -5.99
N LEU A 192 19.29 -5.18 -6.80
CA LEU A 192 19.71 -4.42 -7.99
C LEU A 192 18.59 -4.35 -9.02
N ALA A 193 17.86 -5.45 -9.26
CA ALA A 193 16.72 -5.46 -10.16
C ALA A 193 15.64 -4.47 -9.70
N TRP A 194 15.30 -4.47 -8.40
CA TRP A 194 14.32 -3.53 -7.85
C TRP A 194 14.77 -2.06 -8.00
N VAL A 195 16.04 -1.76 -7.70
CA VAL A 195 16.60 -0.41 -7.84
C VAL A 195 16.58 0.02 -9.31
N ALA A 196 17.03 -0.83 -10.23
CA ALA A 196 17.05 -0.55 -11.66
C ALA A 196 15.64 -0.33 -12.23
N ARG A 197 14.67 -1.16 -11.83
CA ARG A 197 13.26 -1.00 -12.23
C ARG A 197 12.67 0.32 -11.76
N ARG A 198 13.01 0.77 -10.55
CA ARG A 198 12.47 2.02 -9.96
C ARG A 198 13.14 3.29 -10.50
N TYR A 199 14.46 3.27 -10.65
CA TYR A 199 15.25 4.47 -10.88
C TYR A 199 15.98 4.48 -12.24
N GLY A 200 15.90 3.38 -13.00
CA GLY A 200 16.61 3.16 -14.26
C GLY A 200 17.97 2.47 -14.09
N GLU A 201 18.51 1.93 -15.19
CA GLU A 201 19.76 1.13 -15.20
C GLU A 201 21.03 1.92 -14.84
N SER A 202 21.00 3.26 -14.93
CA SER A 202 22.16 4.13 -14.70
C SER A 202 22.40 4.48 -13.21
N THR A 203 21.72 3.83 -12.26
CA THR A 203 21.88 4.20 -10.85
C THR A 203 23.22 3.73 -10.27
N ALA A 204 24.12 4.70 -10.09
CA ALA A 204 25.32 4.51 -9.28
C ALA A 204 24.95 4.25 -7.81
N GLY A 205 25.53 3.21 -7.22
CA GLY A 205 25.39 2.92 -5.80
C GLY A 205 26.38 1.89 -5.33
N LYS A 206 26.68 1.89 -4.02
CA LYS A 206 27.58 0.92 -3.40
C LYS A 206 26.75 -0.17 -2.75
N ILE A 207 27.10 -1.42 -3.02
CA ILE A 207 26.50 -2.58 -2.35
C ILE A 207 27.42 -3.04 -1.23
N THR A 208 26.82 -3.27 -0.07
CA THR A 208 27.51 -3.80 1.12
C THR A 208 26.64 -4.87 1.77
N GLN A 209 27.27 -5.70 2.59
CA GLN A 209 26.56 -6.65 3.43
C GLN A 209 25.98 -5.94 4.66
N GLY A 210 24.78 -6.36 5.06
CA GLY A 210 24.09 -5.96 6.27
C GLY A 210 23.56 -7.18 7.01
N ALA A 211 22.85 -6.93 8.11
CA ALA A 211 22.26 -8.00 8.91
C ALA A 211 20.77 -7.75 9.13
N PHE A 212 20.00 -8.84 9.17
CA PHE A 212 18.63 -8.85 9.63
C PHE A 212 18.53 -9.70 10.90
N LEU A 213 18.05 -9.10 11.98
CA LEU A 213 17.84 -9.76 13.25
C LEU A 213 16.33 -9.89 13.51
N TRP A 214 15.87 -11.11 13.73
CA TRP A 214 14.47 -11.37 14.11
C TRP A 214 14.35 -11.56 15.62
N MET A 215 13.37 -10.89 16.22
CA MET A 215 13.04 -11.02 17.63
C MET A 215 11.65 -11.64 17.79
N GLU A 216 11.51 -12.63 18.68
CA GLU A 216 10.20 -13.21 19.02
C GLU A 216 9.29 -12.18 19.70
N THR A 217 9.86 -11.25 20.47
CA THR A 217 9.13 -10.15 21.08
C THR A 217 9.85 -8.82 20.81
N PRO A 218 9.11 -7.71 20.55
CA PRO A 218 9.73 -6.42 20.33
C PRO A 218 10.56 -5.93 21.52
N PRO A 219 11.64 -5.16 21.28
CA PRO A 219 12.47 -4.64 22.36
C PRO A 219 11.74 -3.51 23.12
N LEU A 220 11.98 -3.43 24.41
CA LEU A 220 11.58 -2.29 25.24
C LEU A 220 12.54 -1.10 25.03
N PRO A 221 12.12 0.15 25.30
CA PRO A 221 12.97 1.33 25.14
C PRO A 221 14.30 1.31 25.91
N ALA A 222 14.36 0.55 27.01
CA ALA A 222 15.58 0.33 27.79
C ALA A 222 16.57 -0.67 27.14
N GLN A 223 16.08 -1.50 26.21
CA GLN A 223 16.86 -2.49 25.47
C GLN A 223 17.34 -1.97 24.11
N TYR A 224 16.97 -0.73 23.73
CA TYR A 224 17.38 -0.16 22.46
C TYR A 224 18.90 0.06 22.43
N PRO A 225 19.65 -0.46 21.46
CA PRO A 225 21.11 -0.31 21.42
C PRO A 225 21.56 1.16 21.37
N ASP A 226 22.39 1.61 22.31
CA ASP A 226 23.01 2.95 22.31
C ASP A 226 24.44 2.91 21.76
N ALA A 227 25.14 1.79 21.95
CA ALA A 227 26.46 1.51 21.42
C ALA A 227 26.48 0.21 20.58
N ALA A 228 27.52 0.08 19.75
CA ALA A 228 27.67 -1.07 18.86
C ALA A 228 27.83 -2.39 19.63
N ALA A 229 28.38 -2.34 20.85
CA ALA A 229 28.43 -3.46 21.78
C ALA A 229 27.04 -3.93 22.21
N ASP A 230 26.09 -3.01 22.45
CA ASP A 230 24.73 -3.36 22.87
C ASP A 230 24.00 -4.13 21.75
N LEU A 231 24.22 -3.74 20.48
CA LEU A 231 23.69 -4.44 19.32
C LEU A 231 24.24 -5.88 19.21
N TYR A 232 25.54 -6.04 19.49
CA TYR A 232 26.17 -7.36 19.46
C TYR A 232 25.72 -8.25 20.62
N SER A 233 25.54 -7.69 21.81
CA SER A 233 24.92 -8.37 22.95
C SER A 233 23.49 -8.82 22.62
N LEU A 234 22.69 -7.94 22.01
CA LEU A 234 21.34 -8.28 21.55
C LEU A 234 21.38 -9.46 20.55
N ALA A 235 22.27 -9.43 19.57
CA ALA A 235 22.41 -10.53 18.62
C ALA A 235 22.82 -11.84 19.30
N ALA A 236 23.73 -11.78 20.29
CA ALA A 236 24.15 -12.96 21.06
C ALA A 236 23.00 -13.57 21.88
N GLU A 237 22.11 -12.73 22.43
CA GLU A 237 20.90 -13.17 23.12
C GLU A 237 19.89 -13.85 22.17
N LEU A 238 19.78 -13.36 20.94
CA LEU A 238 18.88 -13.93 19.91
C LEU A 238 19.40 -15.26 19.34
N GLY A 239 20.70 -15.51 19.39
CA GLY A 239 21.30 -16.79 19.01
C GLY A 239 22.41 -16.71 17.95
N PRO A 240 22.99 -17.87 17.57
CA PRO A 240 24.18 -17.93 16.73
C PRO A 240 23.99 -17.32 15.33
N ASP A 241 22.82 -17.52 14.71
CA ASP A 241 22.54 -17.00 13.35
C ASP A 241 22.56 -15.46 13.32
N SER A 242 22.07 -14.83 14.39
CA SER A 242 22.08 -13.37 14.57
C SER A 242 23.51 -12.83 14.68
N VAL A 243 24.36 -13.52 15.43
CA VAL A 243 25.79 -13.17 15.55
C VAL A 243 26.49 -13.37 14.21
N GLU A 244 26.28 -14.50 13.55
CA GLU A 244 26.88 -14.79 12.25
C GLU A 244 26.52 -13.73 11.21
N ALA A 245 25.26 -13.28 11.16
CA ALA A 245 24.83 -12.21 10.26
C ALA A 245 25.58 -10.89 10.50
N LEU A 246 25.76 -10.48 11.76
CA LEU A 246 26.52 -9.28 12.11
C LEU A 246 28.00 -9.41 11.76
N GLU A 247 28.62 -10.54 12.11
CA GLU A 247 30.03 -10.77 11.82
C GLU A 247 30.29 -10.84 10.32
N TYR A 248 29.40 -11.48 9.56
CA TYR A 248 29.45 -11.54 8.11
C TYR A 248 29.43 -10.14 7.48
N ALA A 249 28.53 -9.27 7.94
CA ALA A 249 28.47 -7.88 7.50
C ALA A 249 29.76 -7.09 7.81
N ALA A 250 30.45 -7.41 8.91
CA ALA A 250 31.69 -6.76 9.31
C ALA A 250 32.93 -7.23 8.51
N ARG A 251 32.91 -8.42 7.89
CA ARG A 251 34.08 -9.04 7.22
C ARG A 251 34.72 -8.14 6.16
N GLN A 252 33.91 -7.41 5.40
CA GLN A 252 34.39 -6.51 4.34
C GLN A 252 34.80 -5.12 4.84
N ILE A 253 34.78 -4.90 6.16
CA ILE A 253 35.16 -3.64 6.82
C ILE A 253 34.46 -2.44 6.14
N PRO A 254 33.11 -2.45 6.05
CA PRO A 254 32.39 -1.38 5.36
C PRO A 254 32.56 -0.04 6.10
N GLU A 255 32.14 1.06 5.46
CA GLU A 255 32.11 2.37 6.14
C GLU A 255 31.09 2.41 7.27
N GLU A 256 30.02 1.63 7.13
CA GLU A 256 29.03 1.38 8.16
C GLU A 256 28.33 0.04 7.91
N ILE A 257 27.80 -0.56 8.97
CA ILE A 257 26.97 -1.75 8.93
C ILE A 257 25.53 -1.31 9.19
N VAL A 258 24.61 -1.68 8.29
CA VAL A 258 23.17 -1.48 8.48
C VAL A 258 22.59 -2.78 9.00
N THR A 259 21.99 -2.72 10.18
CA THR A 259 21.30 -3.85 10.80
C THR A 259 19.82 -3.52 10.91
N VAL A 260 18.97 -4.31 10.26
CA VAL A 260 17.52 -4.22 10.40
C VAL A 260 17.10 -5.20 11.50
N ILE A 261 16.23 -4.76 12.39
CA ILE A 261 15.68 -5.56 13.49
C ILE A 261 14.17 -5.65 13.27
N GLY A 262 13.63 -6.87 13.23
CA GLY A 262 12.21 -7.14 13.03
C GLY A 262 11.59 -7.85 14.23
N ALA A 263 10.33 -7.55 14.50
CA ALA A 263 9.52 -8.21 15.53
C ALA A 263 8.02 -8.08 15.21
N GLU A 264 7.20 -8.99 15.76
CA GLU A 264 5.74 -8.91 15.69
C GLU A 264 5.18 -7.93 16.73
N GLY A 265 4.44 -6.93 16.26
CA GLY A 265 3.67 -5.99 17.10
C GLY A 265 2.16 -6.19 16.96
N ARG A 266 1.36 -5.28 17.52
CA ARG A 266 -0.12 -5.37 17.48
C ARG A 266 -0.67 -5.35 16.05
N GLY A 267 -0.01 -4.64 15.15
CA GLY A 267 -0.40 -4.48 13.74
C GLY A 267 0.30 -5.43 12.77
N GLY A 268 1.02 -6.44 13.27
CA GLY A 268 1.90 -7.32 12.49
C GLY A 268 3.37 -6.92 12.55
N ALA A 269 4.19 -7.53 11.68
CA ALA A 269 5.63 -7.36 11.70
C ALA A 269 6.09 -5.94 11.38
N GLY A 270 6.80 -5.33 12.32
CA GLY A 270 7.45 -4.02 12.18
C GLY A 270 8.97 -4.15 12.03
N LEU A 271 9.59 -3.16 11.39
CA LEU A 271 11.04 -3.10 11.19
C LEU A 271 11.61 -1.80 11.74
N VAL A 272 12.77 -1.90 12.41
CA VAL A 272 13.60 -0.77 12.84
C VAL A 272 15.05 -1.02 12.43
N ALA A 273 15.90 0.00 12.45
CA ALA A 273 17.29 -0.18 12.05
C ALA A 273 18.29 0.50 12.98
N VAL A 274 19.45 -0.13 13.09
CA VAL A 274 20.63 0.37 13.78
C VAL A 274 21.77 0.41 12.77
N ARG A 275 22.45 1.55 12.68
CA ARG A 275 23.64 1.73 11.84
C ARG A 275 24.86 1.87 12.72
N VAL A 276 25.82 0.97 12.53
CA VAL A 276 27.12 0.99 13.21
C VAL A 276 28.13 1.63 12.27
N LEU A 277 28.57 2.85 12.60
CA LEU A 277 29.64 3.51 11.86
C LEU A 277 30.97 2.83 12.14
N ASN A 278 31.76 2.65 11.10
CA ASN A 278 33.13 2.17 11.27
C ASN A 278 33.91 3.20 12.12
N PRO A 279 34.61 2.77 13.19
CA PRO A 279 35.37 3.64 14.08
C PRO A 279 36.30 4.64 13.40
N LYS A 280 36.86 4.28 12.23
CA LYS A 280 37.71 5.17 11.42
C LYS A 280 36.94 6.40 10.88
N PHE A 281 35.64 6.26 10.64
CA PHE A 281 34.78 7.26 10.02
C PHE A 281 33.82 7.93 11.03
N ALA A 282 33.80 7.48 12.29
CA ALA A 282 33.08 8.12 13.39
C ALA A 282 33.72 9.49 13.74
N ARG A 283 33.43 10.51 12.93
CA ARG A 283 33.90 11.89 13.16
C ARG A 283 33.02 12.59 14.21
N SER A 284 33.22 12.28 15.49
CA SER A 284 32.67 13.11 16.57
C SER A 284 33.55 13.09 17.83
N ARG A 285 34.10 14.27 18.16
CA ARG A 285 34.76 14.58 19.45
C ARG A 285 33.75 14.53 20.61
N PRO A 286 34.17 14.39 21.90
CA PRO A 286 35.54 14.34 22.42
C PRO A 286 35.81 13.00 23.13
N LEU A 287 35.76 11.88 22.41
CA LEU A 287 36.37 10.63 22.87
C LEU A 287 37.56 10.29 21.96
N PRO A 288 38.60 9.60 22.46
CA PRO A 288 39.77 9.27 21.66
C PRO A 288 39.32 8.55 20.40
N ILE A 289 39.89 8.91 19.25
CA ILE A 289 39.69 8.25 17.96
C ILE A 289 39.81 6.74 18.23
N ALA A 290 38.68 6.03 18.18
CA ALA A 290 38.69 4.60 18.35
C ALA A 290 39.65 4.02 17.31
N GLU A 291 40.58 3.20 17.77
CA GLU A 291 41.68 2.71 16.94
C GLU A 291 41.13 2.08 15.64
N PRO A 292 41.79 2.28 14.48
CA PRO A 292 41.35 1.67 13.24
C PRO A 292 41.10 0.18 13.44
N VAL A 293 40.03 -0.35 12.85
CA VAL A 293 39.62 -1.76 13.00
C VAL A 293 40.78 -2.73 12.69
N THR A 294 41.71 -2.33 11.81
CA THR A 294 42.89 -3.11 11.41
C THR A 294 44.19 -2.76 12.15
N LYS A 295 44.19 -1.87 13.15
CA LYS A 295 45.41 -1.42 13.85
C LYS A 295 46.21 -2.61 14.40
N GLY A 296 47.50 -2.68 14.06
CA GLY A 296 48.39 -3.79 14.43
C GLY A 296 48.49 -4.92 13.41
N PHE A 297 47.69 -4.88 12.33
CA PHE A 297 47.71 -5.88 11.25
C PHE A 297 47.99 -5.20 9.90
N ARG A 298 48.57 -5.97 8.96
CA ARG A 298 48.60 -5.55 7.54
C ARG A 298 47.17 -5.54 6.99
N ALA A 299 46.93 -4.76 5.94
CA ALA A 299 45.69 -4.86 5.17
C ALA A 299 45.41 -6.34 4.85
N ASP A 300 44.17 -6.78 5.09
CA ASP A 300 43.69 -8.15 4.85
C ASP A 300 44.28 -9.27 5.75
N LYS A 301 45.02 -8.91 6.81
CA LYS A 301 45.60 -9.89 7.77
C LYS A 301 45.02 -9.80 9.19
N ALA A 302 44.04 -8.92 9.41
CA ALA A 302 43.35 -8.85 10.70
C ALA A 302 42.42 -10.06 10.87
N PRO A 303 42.50 -10.82 11.97
CA PRO A 303 41.58 -11.91 12.26
C PRO A 303 40.12 -11.42 12.28
N PRO A 304 39.17 -12.15 11.66
CA PRO A 304 37.75 -11.77 11.62
C PRO A 304 37.16 -11.49 13.00
N VAL A 305 37.50 -12.32 14.00
CA VAL A 305 37.05 -12.14 15.40
C VAL A 305 37.48 -10.79 15.98
N LEU A 306 38.70 -10.33 15.67
CA LEU A 306 39.18 -9.01 16.12
C LEU A 306 38.52 -7.87 15.35
N ILE A 307 38.14 -8.08 14.09
CA ILE A 307 37.37 -7.11 13.30
C ILE A 307 35.99 -6.93 13.93
N SER A 308 35.28 -8.02 14.24
CA SER A 308 33.98 -8.00 14.93
C SER A 308 34.09 -7.27 16.28
N GLN A 309 35.03 -7.67 17.13
CA GLN A 309 35.22 -7.06 18.45
C GLN A 309 35.51 -5.54 18.40
N ARG A 310 36.19 -5.07 17.36
CA ARG A 310 36.52 -3.65 17.19
C ARG A 310 35.38 -2.85 16.55
N PHE A 311 34.61 -3.46 15.65
CA PHE A 311 33.39 -2.84 15.09
C PHE A 311 32.32 -2.67 16.15
N PHE A 312 32.07 -3.74 16.91
CA PHE A 312 31.04 -3.80 17.93
C PHE A 312 31.57 -3.41 19.32
N GLY A 313 32.32 -2.30 19.35
CA GLY A 313 32.85 -1.70 20.57
C GLY A 313 31.91 -0.67 21.20
N ARG A 314 32.46 0.29 21.96
CA ARG A 314 31.68 1.36 22.63
C ARG A 314 31.31 2.53 21.71
N THR A 315 31.42 2.37 20.39
CA THR A 315 31.06 3.41 19.42
C THR A 315 29.55 3.62 19.46
N PRO A 316 29.06 4.87 19.58
CA PRO A 316 27.62 5.16 19.50
C PRO A 316 27.02 4.71 18.17
N VAL A 317 25.79 4.22 18.22
CA VAL A 317 25.05 3.81 17.01
C VAL A 317 24.09 4.88 16.53
N VAL A 318 23.72 4.80 15.26
CA VAL A 318 22.67 5.64 14.68
C VAL A 318 21.41 4.80 14.53
N ARG A 319 20.39 5.09 15.34
CA ARG A 319 19.05 4.50 15.20
C ARG A 319 18.29 5.16 14.07
N SER A 320 17.70 4.37 13.19
CA SER A 320 16.93 4.84 12.03
C SER A 320 15.56 4.17 12.00
N SER A 321 14.57 4.90 11.49
CA SER A 321 13.27 4.35 11.11
C SER A 321 13.38 3.64 9.77
N VAL A 322 12.64 2.54 9.62
CA VAL A 322 12.61 1.73 8.40
C VAL A 322 11.22 1.88 7.78
N GLN A 323 11.17 2.17 6.49
CA GLN A 323 9.94 2.09 5.73
C GLN A 323 9.91 0.80 4.93
N ARG A 324 8.90 -0.03 5.20
CA ARG A 324 8.66 -1.24 4.42
C ARG A 324 8.22 -0.87 3.01
N ALA A 325 8.88 -1.46 2.02
CA ALA A 325 8.59 -1.33 0.59
C ALA A 325 8.54 -2.71 -0.08
N ASP A 326 8.50 -3.79 0.71
CA ASP A 326 8.23 -5.14 0.25
C ASP A 326 6.79 -5.31 -0.26
N ALA A 327 6.58 -6.31 -1.10
CA ALA A 327 5.33 -6.52 -1.82
C ALA A 327 4.12 -6.71 -0.88
N GLU A 328 4.27 -7.50 0.19
CA GLU A 328 3.21 -7.76 1.17
C GLU A 328 2.76 -6.48 1.89
N TRP A 329 3.72 -5.60 2.21
CA TRP A 329 3.39 -4.30 2.82
C TRP A 329 2.69 -3.35 1.87
N VAL A 330 3.10 -3.32 0.59
CA VAL A 330 2.53 -2.41 -0.42
C VAL A 330 1.07 -2.78 -0.73
N HIS A 331 0.77 -4.07 -0.92
CA HIS A 331 -0.53 -4.51 -1.42
C HIS A 331 -1.54 -4.90 -0.33
N GLY A 332 -1.11 -5.14 0.90
CA GLY A 332 -2.01 -5.59 1.96
C GLY A 332 -1.63 -5.17 3.37
N ARG A 333 -0.61 -4.31 3.53
CA ARG A 333 -0.02 -3.96 4.84
C ARG A 333 0.38 -5.19 5.67
N GLY A 334 0.69 -6.29 4.99
CA GLY A 334 0.98 -7.59 5.62
C GLY A 334 -0.22 -8.29 6.27
N GLN A 335 -1.44 -7.80 6.06
CA GLN A 335 -2.65 -8.29 6.76
C GLN A 335 -3.77 -8.75 5.81
N ASP A 336 -3.75 -8.34 4.54
CA ASP A 336 -4.73 -8.81 3.56
C ASP A 336 -4.40 -10.24 3.08
N SER A 337 -5.25 -11.19 3.44
CA SER A 337 -5.11 -12.62 3.10
C SER A 337 -5.12 -12.91 1.60
N ARG A 338 -5.60 -11.99 0.77
CA ARG A 338 -5.59 -12.12 -0.70
C ARG A 338 -4.20 -11.94 -1.30
N THR A 339 -3.32 -11.22 -0.59
CA THR A 339 -2.03 -10.76 -1.11
C THR A 339 -1.15 -11.90 -1.59
N GLU A 340 -1.04 -12.99 -0.83
CA GLU A 340 -0.19 -14.14 -1.20
C GLU A 340 -0.64 -14.78 -2.52
N ARG A 341 -1.95 -14.97 -2.69
CA ARG A 341 -2.53 -15.55 -3.91
C ARG A 341 -2.38 -14.62 -5.11
N LEU A 342 -2.57 -13.32 -4.93
CA LEU A 342 -2.40 -12.35 -6.02
C LEU A 342 -0.92 -12.24 -6.44
N LEU A 343 0.01 -12.15 -5.48
CA LEU A 343 1.44 -12.06 -5.75
C LEU A 343 2.01 -13.31 -6.40
N SER A 344 1.34 -14.46 -6.29
CA SER A 344 1.73 -15.69 -6.98
C SER A 344 1.02 -15.89 -8.32
N SER A 345 0.04 -15.06 -8.66
CA SER A 345 -0.76 -15.21 -9.88
C SER A 345 -0.07 -14.61 -11.11
N THR A 346 -0.24 -15.30 -12.25
CA THR A 346 0.18 -14.81 -13.57
C THR A 346 -1.04 -14.44 -14.42
N VAL A 347 -1.08 -13.20 -14.93
CA VAL A 347 -2.18 -12.71 -15.77
C VAL A 347 -1.68 -12.20 -17.11
N VAL A 348 -2.27 -12.71 -18.20
CA VAL A 348 -2.03 -12.21 -19.55
C VAL A 348 -3.17 -11.29 -19.96
N VAL A 349 -2.87 -10.04 -20.29
CA VAL A 349 -3.84 -9.05 -20.78
C VAL A 349 -3.62 -8.83 -22.27
N ILE A 350 -4.60 -9.23 -23.08
CA ILE A 350 -4.60 -9.12 -24.53
C ILE A 350 -5.49 -7.96 -24.94
N GLY A 351 -4.89 -6.93 -25.53
CA GLY A 351 -5.52 -5.65 -25.83
C GLY A 351 -5.35 -4.67 -24.67
N CYS A 352 -4.34 -3.80 -24.78
CA CYS A 352 -4.04 -2.71 -23.87
C CYS A 352 -4.74 -1.42 -24.34
N GLY A 353 -6.03 -1.51 -24.64
CA GLY A 353 -6.86 -0.37 -25.01
C GLY A 353 -7.46 0.36 -23.82
N SER A 354 -8.59 1.05 -24.04
CA SER A 354 -9.28 1.83 -22.99
C SER A 354 -9.94 0.98 -21.90
N VAL A 355 -10.04 -0.35 -22.09
CA VAL A 355 -10.52 -1.31 -21.07
C VAL A 355 -9.36 -2.10 -20.48
N GLY A 356 -8.59 -2.81 -21.32
CA GLY A 356 -7.54 -3.70 -20.83
C GLY A 356 -6.38 -2.99 -20.11
N ALA A 357 -5.96 -1.80 -20.56
CA ALA A 357 -4.89 -1.07 -19.86
C ALA A 357 -5.32 -0.60 -18.45
N PRO A 358 -6.51 0.01 -18.24
CA PRO A 358 -7.00 0.27 -16.89
C PRO A 358 -7.17 -0.97 -16.01
N VAL A 359 -7.65 -2.10 -16.57
CA VAL A 359 -7.74 -3.37 -15.82
C VAL A 359 -6.35 -3.84 -15.39
N ALA A 360 -5.36 -3.79 -16.29
CA ALA A 360 -3.97 -4.09 -15.96
C ALA A 360 -3.40 -3.19 -14.85
N CYS A 361 -3.69 -1.88 -14.88
CA CYS A 361 -3.32 -0.97 -13.79
C CYS A 361 -3.95 -1.37 -12.45
N SER A 362 -5.25 -1.71 -12.44
CA SER A 362 -5.93 -2.17 -11.23
C SER A 362 -5.36 -3.49 -10.69
N LEU A 363 -5.00 -4.43 -11.57
CA LEU A 363 -4.41 -5.71 -11.17
C LEU A 363 -2.98 -5.53 -10.61
N ALA A 364 -2.16 -4.66 -11.20
CA ALA A 364 -0.86 -4.29 -10.65
C ALA A 364 -1.01 -3.64 -9.26
N GLN A 365 -1.98 -2.72 -9.10
CA GLN A 365 -2.31 -2.10 -7.82
C GLN A 365 -2.77 -3.12 -6.77
N ALA A 366 -3.54 -4.12 -7.18
CA ALA A 366 -4.00 -5.22 -6.32
C ALA A 366 -2.86 -6.19 -5.92
N GLY A 367 -1.72 -6.14 -6.61
CA GLY A 367 -0.56 -6.98 -6.33
C GLY A 367 -0.55 -8.29 -7.09
N VAL A 368 -1.08 -8.33 -8.32
CA VAL A 368 -0.84 -9.47 -9.22
C VAL A 368 0.66 -9.56 -9.53
N GLY A 369 1.27 -10.68 -9.18
CA GLY A 369 2.73 -10.85 -9.17
C GLY A 369 3.39 -10.78 -10.54
N HIS A 370 2.74 -11.37 -11.54
CA HIS A 370 3.24 -11.41 -12.91
C HIS A 370 2.15 -10.97 -13.90
N LEU A 371 2.46 -9.92 -14.65
CA LEU A 371 1.58 -9.36 -15.68
C LEU A 371 2.28 -9.39 -17.04
N VAL A 372 1.61 -9.96 -18.05
CA VAL A 372 2.08 -9.94 -19.44
C VAL A 372 1.08 -9.19 -20.31
N PHE A 373 1.56 -8.15 -20.99
CA PHE A 373 0.74 -7.30 -21.83
C PHE A 373 0.96 -7.62 -23.31
N VAL A 374 -0.12 -7.84 -24.05
CA VAL A 374 -0.07 -8.16 -25.47
C VAL A 374 -0.91 -7.14 -26.25
N ASP A 375 -0.25 -6.30 -27.05
CA ASP A 375 -0.91 -5.35 -27.93
C ASP A 375 0.02 -5.00 -29.10
N ILE A 376 -0.53 -4.92 -30.31
CA ILE A 376 0.23 -4.57 -31.51
C ILE A 376 0.20 -3.07 -31.81
N ASP A 377 -0.78 -2.34 -31.26
CA ASP A 377 -1.04 -0.95 -31.61
C ASP A 377 -0.07 0.01 -30.92
N GLU A 378 0.16 1.13 -31.59
CA GLU A 378 0.75 2.33 -30.99
C GLU A 378 -0.31 3.23 -30.35
N LEU A 379 0.09 3.96 -29.32
CA LEU A 379 -0.76 4.97 -28.71
C LEU A 379 -0.86 6.20 -29.63
N SER A 380 -2.09 6.64 -29.91
CA SER A 380 -2.37 7.83 -30.71
C SER A 380 -3.11 8.91 -29.90
N TRP A 381 -3.13 10.15 -30.40
CA TRP A 381 -3.78 11.27 -29.72
C TRP A 381 -5.25 11.03 -29.33
N PRO A 382 -6.11 10.42 -30.16
CA PRO A 382 -7.49 10.10 -29.78
C PRO A 382 -7.61 9.14 -28.59
N ASN A 383 -6.55 8.41 -28.24
CA ASN A 383 -6.55 7.47 -27.12
C ASN A 383 -6.23 8.16 -25.79
N VAL A 384 -5.46 9.26 -25.79
CA VAL A 384 -4.91 9.90 -24.59
C VAL A 384 -5.99 10.27 -23.56
N GLY A 385 -7.19 10.66 -24.00
CA GLY A 385 -8.28 11.04 -23.09
C GLY A 385 -8.93 9.88 -22.32
N ARG A 386 -8.65 8.62 -22.69
CA ARG A 386 -9.26 7.42 -22.10
C ARG A 386 -8.29 6.27 -21.82
N HIS A 387 -7.01 6.48 -22.13
CA HIS A 387 -5.94 5.51 -21.89
C HIS A 387 -5.11 5.97 -20.69
N PRO A 388 -4.65 5.07 -19.80
CA PRO A 388 -3.85 5.44 -18.63
C PRO A 388 -2.49 6.04 -19.00
N LEU A 389 -1.95 5.68 -20.17
CA LEU A 389 -0.77 6.36 -20.73
C LEU A 389 -1.14 7.75 -21.25
N GLY A 390 -0.33 8.75 -20.86
CA GLY A 390 -0.50 10.14 -21.28
C GLY A 390 0.21 10.49 -22.59
N ALA A 391 0.21 11.78 -22.91
CA ALA A 391 0.77 12.34 -24.15
C ALA A 391 2.24 11.96 -24.41
N THR A 392 3.04 11.69 -23.37
CA THR A 392 4.45 11.30 -23.48
C THR A 392 4.67 9.91 -24.10
N ALA A 393 3.62 9.10 -24.21
CA ALA A 393 3.66 7.77 -24.79
C ALA A 393 3.09 7.71 -26.23
N VAL A 394 2.64 8.83 -26.80
CA VAL A 394 2.14 8.87 -28.18
C VAL A 394 3.25 8.43 -29.14
N GLY A 395 2.92 7.52 -30.07
CA GLY A 395 3.86 6.89 -31.00
C GLY A 395 4.66 5.72 -30.42
N LYS A 396 4.39 5.31 -29.17
CA LYS A 396 4.95 4.08 -28.60
C LYS A 396 3.92 2.96 -28.64
N ASN A 397 4.37 1.72 -28.79
CA ASN A 397 3.51 0.55 -28.62
C ASN A 397 2.85 0.55 -27.22
N LYS A 398 1.54 0.30 -27.18
CA LYS A 398 0.74 0.41 -25.94
C LYS A 398 1.18 -0.59 -24.88
N ALA A 399 1.44 -1.84 -25.24
CA ALA A 399 1.85 -2.88 -24.30
C ALA A 399 3.23 -2.59 -23.70
N ILE A 400 4.19 -2.21 -24.54
CA ILE A 400 5.55 -1.85 -24.08
C ILE A 400 5.50 -0.65 -23.13
N ALA A 401 4.87 0.45 -23.56
CA ALA A 401 4.83 1.67 -22.76
C ALA A 401 4.05 1.49 -21.44
N LEU A 402 3.01 0.64 -21.43
CA LEU A 402 2.29 0.28 -20.20
C LEU A 402 3.15 -0.58 -19.27
N ALA A 403 3.88 -1.57 -19.81
CA ALA A 403 4.80 -2.39 -19.03
C ALA A 403 5.90 -1.56 -18.39
N ASP A 404 6.56 -0.69 -19.15
CA ASP A 404 7.60 0.22 -18.64
C ASP A 404 7.06 1.09 -17.49
N ARG A 405 5.87 1.66 -17.68
CA ARG A 405 5.24 2.52 -16.67
C ARG A 405 4.94 1.75 -15.38
N LEU A 406 4.26 0.61 -15.50
CA LEU A 406 3.86 -0.16 -14.32
C LEU A 406 5.07 -0.80 -13.64
N GLN A 407 6.12 -1.17 -14.39
CA GLN A 407 7.32 -1.77 -13.80
C GLN A 407 8.07 -0.75 -12.93
N MET A 408 8.06 0.53 -13.32
CA MET A 408 8.60 1.63 -12.53
C MET A 408 7.74 1.93 -11.30
N ASP A 409 6.42 1.90 -11.44
CA ASP A 409 5.47 2.15 -10.36
C ASP A 409 5.46 1.00 -9.32
N TYR A 410 5.68 -0.25 -9.77
CA TYR A 410 5.69 -1.47 -8.94
C TYR A 410 6.95 -2.34 -9.20
N PRO A 411 8.14 -1.93 -8.72
CA PRO A 411 9.41 -2.59 -9.04
C PRO A 411 9.55 -4.03 -8.50
N HIS A 412 8.74 -4.39 -7.50
CA HIS A 412 8.67 -5.72 -6.91
C HIS A 412 7.78 -6.71 -7.68
N LEU A 413 6.98 -6.24 -8.64
CA LEU A 413 6.22 -7.10 -9.55
C LEU A 413 7.05 -7.44 -10.79
N LEU A 414 6.67 -8.52 -11.48
CA LEU A 414 7.22 -8.89 -12.79
C LEU A 414 6.25 -8.43 -13.89
N ILE A 415 6.70 -7.53 -14.76
CA ILE A 415 5.85 -6.99 -15.82
C ILE A 415 6.55 -7.13 -17.17
N GLU A 416 5.88 -7.79 -18.09
CA GLU A 416 6.38 -8.07 -19.43
C GLU A 416 5.43 -7.53 -20.50
N SER A 417 5.95 -7.35 -21.71
CA SER A 417 5.15 -6.96 -22.86
C SER A 417 5.52 -7.77 -24.10
N ARG A 418 4.56 -7.86 -25.03
CA ARG A 418 4.68 -8.46 -26.35
C ARG A 418 3.99 -7.54 -27.37
N SER A 419 4.76 -7.09 -28.36
CA SER A 419 4.30 -6.15 -29.39
C SER A 419 3.79 -6.87 -30.64
N TYR A 420 2.83 -7.78 -30.48
CA TYR A 420 2.22 -8.49 -31.60
C TYR A 420 0.76 -8.86 -31.33
N GLY A 421 0.00 -9.11 -32.41
CA GLY A 421 -1.42 -9.45 -32.33
C GLY A 421 -1.68 -10.94 -32.03
N MET A 422 -2.95 -11.28 -31.83
CA MET A 422 -3.40 -12.65 -31.46
C MET A 422 -2.85 -13.75 -32.37
N SER A 423 -2.86 -13.54 -33.69
CA SER A 423 -2.37 -14.56 -34.63
C SER A 423 -0.89 -14.90 -34.42
N ALA A 424 -0.06 -13.91 -34.11
CA ALA A 424 1.36 -14.13 -33.84
C ALA A 424 1.57 -14.72 -32.44
N LEU A 425 0.77 -14.30 -31.45
CA LEU A 425 0.78 -14.88 -30.11
C LEU A 425 0.56 -16.39 -30.13
N LEU A 426 -0.48 -16.86 -30.85
CA LEU A 426 -0.79 -18.28 -30.98
C LEU A 426 0.24 -19.09 -31.79
N GLN A 427 1.16 -18.42 -32.50
CA GLN A 427 2.20 -19.08 -33.30
C GLN A 427 3.56 -19.07 -32.60
N LEU A 428 3.88 -17.97 -31.90
CA LEU A 428 5.23 -17.70 -31.40
C LEU A 428 5.36 -17.89 -29.89
N ASP A 429 4.28 -17.68 -29.13
CA ASP A 429 4.32 -17.58 -27.67
C ASP A 429 3.04 -18.11 -27.03
N THR A 430 2.61 -19.29 -27.47
CA THR A 430 1.42 -19.96 -26.91
C THR A 430 1.67 -20.45 -25.47
N GLU A 431 2.94 -20.63 -25.10
CA GLU A 431 3.34 -21.05 -23.77
C GLU A 431 2.96 -20.02 -22.70
N VAL A 432 3.06 -18.71 -22.99
CA VAL A 432 2.63 -17.66 -22.05
C VAL A 432 1.14 -17.76 -21.70
N LEU A 433 0.31 -18.17 -22.66
CA LEU A 433 -1.12 -18.38 -22.44
C LEU A 433 -1.37 -19.64 -21.61
N ALA A 434 -0.59 -20.70 -21.82
CA ALA A 434 -0.72 -21.96 -21.08
C ALA A 434 -0.28 -21.83 -19.61
N GLN A 435 0.68 -20.94 -19.32
CA GLN A 435 1.19 -20.68 -17.96
C GLN A 435 0.33 -19.70 -17.17
N ALA A 436 -0.58 -18.96 -17.82
CA ALA A 436 -1.41 -17.96 -17.17
C ALA A 436 -2.47 -18.60 -16.24
N ASP A 437 -2.68 -17.98 -15.07
CA ASP A 437 -3.80 -18.31 -14.19
C ASP A 437 -5.11 -17.70 -14.68
N LEU A 438 -5.02 -16.56 -15.37
CA LEU A 438 -6.12 -15.87 -16.01
C LEU A 438 -5.64 -15.18 -17.29
N ILE A 439 -6.41 -15.33 -18.36
CA ILE A 439 -6.24 -14.54 -19.59
C ILE A 439 -7.39 -13.53 -19.66
N ILE A 440 -7.08 -12.27 -19.93
CA ILE A 440 -8.06 -11.21 -20.12
C ILE A 440 -7.99 -10.74 -21.57
N SER A 441 -9.08 -10.87 -22.31
CA SER A 441 -9.22 -10.33 -23.66
C SER A 441 -10.08 -9.08 -23.63
N ALA A 442 -9.49 -7.96 -24.05
CA ALA A 442 -10.14 -6.66 -24.22
C ALA A 442 -9.80 -6.05 -25.60
N THR A 443 -9.66 -6.91 -26.62
CA THR A 443 -9.22 -6.50 -27.97
C THR A 443 -10.31 -5.79 -28.77
N GLY A 444 -11.59 -6.09 -28.50
CA GLY A 444 -12.71 -5.61 -29.32
C GLY A 444 -12.70 -6.14 -30.76
N SER A 445 -11.90 -7.18 -31.04
CA SER A 445 -11.77 -7.80 -32.36
C SER A 445 -12.31 -9.21 -32.32
N TRP A 446 -13.43 -9.42 -33.01
CA TRP A 446 -14.05 -10.74 -33.10
C TRP A 446 -13.08 -11.79 -33.64
N ALA A 447 -12.23 -11.45 -34.61
CA ALA A 447 -11.25 -12.39 -35.15
C ALA A 447 -10.24 -12.86 -34.08
N ALA A 448 -9.76 -11.94 -33.24
CA ALA A 448 -8.84 -12.28 -32.15
C ALA A 448 -9.54 -13.07 -31.04
N GLU A 449 -10.74 -12.65 -30.64
CA GLU A 449 -11.53 -13.31 -29.59
C GLU A 449 -11.99 -14.71 -30.02
N HIS A 450 -12.36 -14.87 -31.30
CA HIS A 450 -12.69 -16.18 -31.87
C HIS A 450 -11.49 -17.12 -31.86
N ALA A 451 -10.31 -16.64 -32.28
CA ALA A 451 -9.09 -17.44 -32.26
C ALA A 451 -8.68 -17.85 -30.84
N LEU A 452 -8.79 -16.94 -29.86
CA LEU A 452 -8.53 -17.25 -28.46
C LEU A 452 -9.54 -18.26 -27.90
N ASN A 453 -10.82 -18.13 -28.25
CA ASN A 453 -11.86 -19.07 -27.85
C ASN A 453 -11.60 -20.48 -28.40
N ASP A 454 -11.23 -20.59 -29.68
CA ASP A 454 -10.89 -21.86 -30.31
C ASP A 454 -9.69 -22.50 -29.62
N TRP A 455 -8.61 -21.74 -29.40
CA TRP A 455 -7.45 -22.20 -28.62
C TRP A 455 -7.85 -22.65 -27.21
N HIS A 456 -8.67 -21.87 -26.50
CA HIS A 456 -9.09 -22.16 -25.13
C HIS A 456 -9.89 -23.48 -25.04
N ILE A 457 -10.74 -23.74 -26.04
CA ILE A 457 -11.46 -25.02 -26.18
C ILE A 457 -10.48 -26.17 -26.46
N GLU A 458 -9.53 -25.98 -27.36
CA GLU A 458 -8.50 -26.99 -27.68
C GLU A 458 -7.65 -27.36 -26.46
N GLN A 459 -7.38 -26.41 -25.57
CA GLN A 459 -6.69 -26.65 -24.30
C GLN A 459 -7.57 -27.29 -23.21
N GLY A 460 -8.85 -27.54 -23.50
CA GLY A 460 -9.80 -28.14 -22.57
C GLY A 460 -10.32 -27.19 -21.50
N ARG A 461 -10.17 -25.87 -21.66
CA ARG A 461 -10.69 -24.83 -20.77
C ARG A 461 -10.30 -24.95 -19.30
N LYS A 462 -9.04 -25.33 -19.03
CA LYS A 462 -8.54 -25.61 -17.67
C LYS A 462 -8.43 -24.37 -16.77
N LYS A 463 -8.22 -23.19 -17.36
CA LYS A 463 -8.07 -21.90 -16.66
C LYS A 463 -9.04 -20.91 -17.28
N PRO A 464 -9.63 -20.00 -16.50
CA PRO A 464 -10.63 -19.08 -17.02
C PRO A 464 -10.04 -18.11 -18.04
N VAL A 465 -10.83 -17.78 -19.06
CA VAL A 465 -10.58 -16.62 -19.94
C VAL A 465 -11.69 -15.61 -19.71
N LEU A 466 -11.30 -14.38 -19.37
CA LEU A 466 -12.20 -13.25 -19.17
C LEU A 466 -12.26 -12.40 -20.44
N TYR A 467 -13.44 -12.27 -21.05
CA TYR A 467 -13.69 -11.40 -22.18
C TYR A 467 -14.41 -10.13 -21.73
N CYS A 468 -13.92 -8.97 -22.16
CA CYS A 468 -14.43 -7.67 -21.73
C CYS A 468 -14.73 -6.77 -22.92
N TRP A 469 -15.95 -6.21 -22.99
CA TRP A 469 -16.30 -5.20 -23.97
C TRP A 469 -17.28 -4.16 -23.40
N THR A 470 -17.46 -3.07 -24.14
CA THR A 470 -18.36 -1.98 -23.78
C THR A 470 -19.40 -1.77 -24.87
N GLU A 471 -20.64 -1.45 -24.48
CA GLU A 471 -21.64 -0.94 -25.41
C GLU A 471 -21.47 0.56 -25.66
N ALA A 472 -22.23 1.08 -26.64
CA ALA A 472 -22.18 2.48 -27.02
C ALA A 472 -22.30 3.44 -25.83
N HIS A 473 -21.54 4.53 -25.90
CA HIS A 473 -21.45 5.57 -24.88
C HIS A 473 -20.99 5.09 -23.49
N ALA A 474 -20.40 3.89 -23.40
CA ALA A 474 -20.10 3.24 -22.13
C ALA A 474 -21.31 3.25 -21.17
N CYS A 475 -22.51 3.09 -21.76
CA CYS A 475 -23.76 2.95 -21.01
C CYS A 475 -23.94 1.52 -20.48
N ALA A 476 -23.23 0.56 -21.05
CA ALA A 476 -23.12 -0.77 -20.51
C ALA A 476 -21.72 -1.35 -20.74
N GLY A 477 -21.37 -2.31 -19.90
CA GLY A 477 -20.12 -3.05 -19.96
C GLY A 477 -20.34 -4.51 -19.63
N HIS A 478 -19.57 -5.37 -20.27
CA HIS A 478 -19.71 -6.81 -20.19
C HIS A 478 -18.38 -7.42 -19.79
N ALA A 479 -18.42 -8.32 -18.81
CA ALA A 479 -17.30 -9.12 -18.35
C ALA A 479 -17.77 -10.58 -18.31
N VAL A 480 -17.27 -11.41 -19.22
CA VAL A 480 -17.65 -12.83 -19.35
C VAL A 480 -16.49 -13.71 -18.99
N ALA A 481 -16.60 -14.45 -17.88
CA ALA A 481 -15.65 -15.47 -17.51
C ALA A 481 -16.06 -16.80 -18.14
N ILE A 482 -15.25 -17.29 -19.08
CA ILE A 482 -15.40 -18.63 -19.66
C ILE A 482 -14.57 -19.58 -18.82
N ALA A 483 -15.25 -20.45 -18.05
CA ALA A 483 -14.67 -21.42 -17.12
C ALA A 483 -14.54 -22.81 -17.75
N GLU A 484 -14.40 -23.89 -16.97
CA GLU A 484 -14.40 -25.26 -17.50
C GLU A 484 -15.79 -25.70 -18.01
N HIS A 485 -16.85 -25.37 -17.26
CA HIS A 485 -18.23 -25.74 -17.58
C HIS A 485 -19.05 -24.55 -18.10
N GLY A 486 -20.20 -24.84 -18.72
CA GLY A 486 -21.07 -23.85 -19.37
C GLY A 486 -20.63 -23.52 -20.81
N GLY A 487 -21.21 -22.47 -21.38
CA GLY A 487 -20.94 -22.08 -22.77
C GLY A 487 -19.52 -21.56 -22.99
N CYS A 488 -18.99 -21.74 -24.20
CA CYS A 488 -17.82 -20.99 -24.66
C CYS A 488 -18.23 -19.58 -25.13
N LEU A 489 -17.28 -18.73 -25.52
CA LEU A 489 -17.61 -17.37 -25.98
C LEU A 489 -18.59 -17.38 -27.16
N GLN A 490 -18.39 -18.26 -28.15
CA GLN A 490 -19.24 -18.34 -29.33
C GLN A 490 -20.69 -18.79 -29.03
N CYS A 491 -21.01 -19.25 -27.82
CA CYS A 491 -22.37 -19.68 -27.49
C CYS A 491 -23.40 -18.54 -27.51
N HIS A 492 -22.99 -17.30 -27.24
CA HIS A 492 -23.88 -16.12 -27.20
C HIS A 492 -23.36 -14.95 -28.04
N LEU A 493 -22.46 -15.26 -28.98
CA LEU A 493 -21.99 -14.33 -30.01
C LEU A 493 -22.30 -14.91 -31.39
N GLY A 494 -22.98 -14.13 -32.22
CA GLY A 494 -23.33 -14.49 -33.58
C GLY A 494 -22.11 -14.69 -34.49
N ARG A 495 -22.34 -15.14 -35.74
CA ARG A 495 -21.26 -15.44 -36.71
C ARG A 495 -20.31 -14.27 -37.00
N THR A 496 -20.79 -13.05 -36.80
CA THR A 496 -20.07 -11.79 -37.00
C THR A 496 -19.52 -11.19 -35.70
N GLY A 497 -19.61 -11.90 -34.58
CA GLY A 497 -19.23 -11.41 -33.25
C GLY A 497 -20.24 -10.48 -32.59
N THR A 498 -21.44 -10.34 -33.17
CA THR A 498 -22.51 -9.55 -32.55
C THR A 498 -23.06 -10.29 -31.33
N PRO A 499 -23.06 -9.70 -30.13
CA PRO A 499 -23.64 -10.34 -28.95
C PRO A 499 -25.15 -10.54 -29.10
N ASP A 500 -25.64 -11.70 -28.68
CA ASP A 500 -27.07 -12.03 -28.71
C ASP A 500 -27.85 -11.30 -27.60
N PHE A 501 -27.16 -10.74 -26.61
CA PHE A 501 -27.74 -9.95 -25.54
C PHE A 501 -27.11 -8.55 -25.49
N LYS A 502 -27.96 -7.52 -25.52
CA LYS A 502 -27.59 -6.12 -25.34
C LYS A 502 -28.37 -5.49 -24.20
N VAL A 503 -27.79 -4.54 -23.52
CA VAL A 503 -28.44 -3.75 -22.47
C VAL A 503 -29.21 -2.59 -23.07
N VAL A 504 -28.64 -1.91 -24.06
CA VAL A 504 -29.18 -0.65 -24.60
C VAL A 504 -29.47 -0.75 -26.10
N ASP A 505 -30.69 -0.35 -26.47
CA ASP A 505 -31.08 -0.09 -27.86
C ASP A 505 -30.97 1.41 -28.16
N TRP A 506 -30.65 1.75 -29.41
CA TRP A 506 -30.50 3.13 -29.88
C TRP A 506 -31.45 3.38 -31.05
N PRO A 507 -32.73 3.73 -30.78
CA PRO A 507 -33.77 3.84 -31.82
C PRO A 507 -33.42 4.80 -32.96
N ASP A 508 -32.67 5.87 -32.65
CA ASP A 508 -32.30 6.91 -33.60
C ASP A 508 -30.90 6.70 -34.23
N GLY A 509 -30.31 5.51 -34.09
CA GLY A 509 -28.96 5.20 -34.61
C GLY A 509 -27.83 5.91 -33.86
N LEU A 510 -28.12 6.61 -32.76
CA LEU A 510 -27.13 7.39 -32.00
C LEU A 510 -26.03 6.54 -31.34
N GLY A 511 -26.27 5.23 -31.17
CA GLY A 511 -25.27 4.27 -30.71
C GLY A 511 -24.35 3.74 -31.82
N GLU A 512 -24.54 4.15 -33.06
CA GLU A 512 -23.65 3.77 -34.16
C GLU A 512 -22.29 4.46 -34.05
N ASN A 513 -21.28 3.75 -34.57
CA ASN A 513 -19.93 4.24 -34.70
C ASN A 513 -19.89 5.47 -35.59
N ARG A 514 -19.39 6.60 -35.07
CA ARG A 514 -19.15 7.82 -35.84
C ARG A 514 -17.85 7.70 -36.62
N GLU A 515 -17.85 8.13 -37.87
CA GLU A 515 -16.64 8.16 -38.68
C GLU A 515 -15.82 9.42 -38.35
N GLU A 516 -14.51 9.26 -38.20
CA GLU A 516 -13.59 10.38 -38.25
C GLU A 516 -13.61 11.01 -39.66
N PRO A 517 -13.14 12.26 -39.86
CA PRO A 517 -12.95 12.82 -41.20
C PRO A 517 -11.76 12.16 -41.94
N ALA A 518 -11.75 10.83 -41.97
CA ALA A 518 -10.78 9.92 -42.58
C ALA A 518 -11.49 8.58 -42.87
N CYS A 519 -11.10 7.87 -43.93
CA CYS A 519 -11.78 6.64 -44.34
C CYS A 519 -11.62 5.52 -43.30
N GLY A 520 -12.74 5.02 -42.77
CA GLY A 520 -12.82 3.76 -42.01
C GLY A 520 -12.37 3.81 -40.55
N ALA A 521 -12.01 4.99 -40.02
CA ALA A 521 -11.76 5.16 -38.58
C ALA A 521 -13.07 5.52 -37.88
N HIS A 522 -13.48 4.66 -36.94
CA HIS A 522 -14.78 4.75 -36.26
C HIS A 522 -14.60 4.95 -34.76
N PHE A 523 -15.43 5.79 -34.13
CA PHE A 523 -15.43 6.02 -32.69
C PHE A 523 -16.85 6.18 -32.11
N GLN A 524 -16.99 5.96 -30.82
CA GLN A 524 -18.19 6.33 -30.07
C GLN A 524 -17.84 7.38 -29.02
N PRO A 525 -18.69 8.39 -28.79
CA PRO A 525 -18.42 9.43 -27.83
C PRO A 525 -18.73 8.93 -26.42
N TYR A 526 -17.69 8.57 -25.68
CA TYR A 526 -17.71 8.33 -24.24
C TYR A 526 -16.45 8.86 -23.57
N GLY A 527 -16.57 9.27 -22.30
CA GLY A 527 -15.45 9.71 -21.49
C GLY A 527 -14.86 8.59 -20.62
N PRO A 528 -13.72 8.86 -19.97
CA PRO A 528 -13.08 7.91 -19.06
C PRO A 528 -13.90 7.66 -17.79
N VAL A 529 -14.72 8.62 -17.34
CA VAL A 529 -15.56 8.49 -16.14
C VAL A 529 -16.65 7.46 -16.37
N GLU A 530 -17.30 7.51 -17.52
CA GLU A 530 -18.32 6.56 -17.92
C GLU A 530 -17.74 5.16 -18.06
N LEU A 531 -16.56 5.05 -18.67
CA LEU A 531 -15.87 3.79 -18.89
C LEU A 531 -15.33 3.19 -17.58
N SER A 532 -15.06 4.01 -16.55
CA SER A 532 -14.53 3.54 -15.26
C SER A 532 -15.41 2.47 -14.60
N PHE A 533 -16.73 2.53 -14.78
CA PHE A 533 -17.65 1.51 -14.26
C PHE A 533 -17.47 0.16 -14.94
N VAL A 534 -17.22 0.18 -16.26
CA VAL A 534 -16.92 -1.03 -17.05
C VAL A 534 -15.57 -1.60 -16.61
N ASN A 535 -14.55 -0.75 -16.48
CA ASN A 535 -13.21 -1.15 -16.04
C ASN A 535 -13.22 -1.72 -14.63
N ALA A 536 -13.97 -1.11 -13.71
CA ALA A 536 -14.15 -1.61 -12.35
C ALA A 536 -14.84 -2.98 -12.34
N THR A 537 -15.91 -3.15 -13.14
CA THR A 537 -16.63 -4.42 -13.27
C THR A 537 -15.72 -5.53 -13.82
N ALA A 538 -14.91 -5.22 -14.83
CA ALA A 538 -13.94 -6.16 -15.39
C ALA A 538 -12.80 -6.50 -14.40
N SER A 539 -12.30 -5.50 -13.67
CA SER A 539 -11.23 -5.71 -12.67
C SER A 539 -11.73 -6.56 -11.49
N ASP A 540 -12.95 -6.29 -11.03
CA ASP A 540 -13.61 -7.06 -9.97
C ASP A 540 -13.83 -8.52 -10.40
N MET A 541 -14.31 -8.74 -11.62
CA MET A 541 -14.43 -10.08 -12.21
C MET A 541 -13.09 -10.80 -12.33
N ALA A 542 -12.02 -10.08 -12.69
CA ALA A 542 -10.67 -10.66 -12.77
C ALA A 542 -10.17 -11.10 -11.38
N LEU A 543 -10.43 -10.31 -10.34
CA LEU A 543 -10.10 -10.70 -8.96
C LEU A 543 -10.89 -11.94 -8.51
N ASP A 544 -12.19 -12.03 -8.83
CA ASP A 544 -12.97 -13.24 -8.55
C ASP A 544 -12.34 -14.45 -9.25
N CYS A 545 -11.97 -14.34 -10.53
CA CYS A 545 -11.32 -15.43 -11.25
C CYS A 545 -9.99 -15.86 -10.64
N LEU A 546 -9.23 -14.94 -10.07
CA LEU A 546 -7.95 -15.23 -9.43
C LEU A 546 -8.12 -15.80 -8.03
N LEU A 547 -9.05 -15.27 -7.22
CA LEU A 547 -9.22 -15.58 -5.80
C LEU A 547 -10.21 -16.72 -5.53
N ASP A 548 -11.20 -16.91 -6.39
CA ASP A 548 -12.18 -18.00 -6.32
C ASP A 548 -12.59 -18.39 -7.75
N ALA A 549 -11.66 -19.05 -8.45
CA ALA A 549 -11.79 -19.34 -9.87
C ALA A 549 -13.12 -20.05 -10.19
N PRO A 550 -13.96 -19.48 -11.06
CA PRO A 550 -15.26 -20.06 -11.36
C PRO A 550 -15.09 -21.40 -12.07
N THR A 551 -15.92 -22.38 -11.72
CA THR A 551 -16.01 -23.66 -12.45
C THR A 551 -17.03 -23.61 -13.58
N THR A 552 -18.00 -22.71 -13.50
CA THR A 552 -19.06 -22.52 -14.50
C THR A 552 -19.01 -21.13 -15.08
N SER A 553 -19.16 -21.04 -16.40
CA SER A 553 -19.08 -19.79 -17.14
C SER A 553 -20.22 -18.85 -16.76
N PHE A 554 -19.90 -17.58 -16.57
CA PHE A 554 -20.87 -16.58 -16.17
C PHE A 554 -20.51 -15.19 -16.70
N HIS A 555 -21.50 -14.31 -16.70
CA HIS A 555 -21.40 -13.01 -17.30
C HIS A 555 -21.92 -11.94 -16.34
N ARG A 556 -21.05 -10.97 -16.05
CA ARG A 556 -21.34 -9.79 -15.25
C ARG A 556 -21.51 -8.58 -16.14
N ILE A 557 -22.59 -7.86 -15.92
CA ILE A 557 -23.01 -6.75 -16.75
C ILE A 557 -23.14 -5.51 -15.87
N PHE A 558 -22.43 -4.45 -16.24
CA PHE A 558 -22.73 -3.11 -15.77
C PHE A 558 -23.74 -2.45 -16.71
N ALA A 559 -24.72 -1.75 -16.15
CA ALA A 559 -25.65 -0.90 -16.87
C ALA A 559 -25.80 0.46 -16.18
N ALA A 560 -25.67 1.53 -16.95
CA ALA A 560 -25.88 2.89 -16.50
C ALA A 560 -27.36 3.16 -16.17
N SER A 561 -27.62 4.20 -15.37
CA SER A 561 -28.98 4.58 -15.00
C SER A 561 -29.88 4.87 -16.21
N HIS A 562 -31.18 4.58 -16.05
CA HIS A 562 -32.20 4.85 -17.07
C HIS A 562 -32.17 6.32 -17.51
N LYS A 563 -31.99 7.25 -16.56
CA LYS A 563 -31.84 8.68 -16.81
C LYS A 563 -30.68 9.00 -17.75
N ARG A 564 -29.51 8.40 -17.53
CA ARG A 564 -28.33 8.67 -18.37
C ARG A 564 -28.50 8.10 -19.77
N ILE A 565 -29.03 6.89 -19.89
CA ILE A 565 -29.33 6.25 -21.16
C ILE A 565 -30.32 7.11 -21.96
N GLY A 566 -31.40 7.56 -21.33
CA GLY A 566 -32.41 8.42 -21.96
C GLY A 566 -31.87 9.79 -22.39
N MET A 567 -30.99 10.42 -21.60
CA MET A 567 -30.34 11.69 -21.97
C MET A 567 -29.49 11.58 -23.25
N LEU A 568 -28.98 10.38 -23.55
CA LEU A 568 -28.17 10.11 -24.74
C LEU A 568 -29.01 9.62 -25.93
N GLY A 569 -30.34 9.48 -25.76
CA GLY A 569 -31.25 8.98 -26.78
C GLY A 569 -31.31 7.44 -26.88
N GLY A 570 -30.80 6.73 -25.87
CA GLY A 570 -30.93 5.28 -25.77
C GLY A 570 -32.15 4.86 -24.96
N VAL A 571 -32.51 3.58 -25.07
CA VAL A 571 -33.52 2.94 -24.21
C VAL A 571 -33.02 1.56 -23.80
N TYR A 572 -33.46 1.05 -22.65
CA TYR A 572 -33.16 -0.32 -22.30
C TYR A 572 -33.76 -1.30 -23.32
N SER A 573 -32.98 -2.31 -23.70
CA SER A 573 -33.39 -3.31 -24.69
C SER A 573 -34.59 -4.14 -24.21
N ALA A 574 -35.28 -4.80 -25.14
CA ALA A 574 -36.38 -5.70 -24.78
C ALA A 574 -35.90 -6.86 -23.88
N ASP A 575 -34.74 -7.45 -24.20
CA ASP A 575 -34.17 -8.58 -23.46
C ASP A 575 -33.78 -8.18 -22.03
N TRP A 576 -33.13 -7.02 -21.87
CA TRP A 576 -32.76 -6.49 -20.56
C TRP A 576 -33.99 -6.23 -19.68
N ARG A 577 -35.04 -5.66 -20.26
CA ARG A 577 -36.30 -5.40 -19.55
C ARG A 577 -37.01 -6.68 -19.15
N SER A 578 -36.96 -7.71 -20.02
CA SER A 578 -37.57 -9.01 -19.72
C SER A 578 -36.89 -9.70 -18.54
N GLU A 579 -35.57 -9.61 -18.43
CA GLU A 579 -34.83 -10.36 -17.40
C GLU A 579 -34.66 -9.59 -16.09
N PHE A 580 -34.37 -8.29 -16.16
CA PHE A 580 -34.01 -7.49 -14.99
C PHE A 580 -34.99 -6.35 -14.70
N GLY A 581 -36.03 -6.20 -15.52
CA GLY A 581 -37.03 -5.14 -15.40
C GLY A 581 -36.52 -3.74 -15.72
N THR A 582 -37.44 -2.77 -15.69
CA THR A 582 -37.22 -1.34 -15.94
C THR A 582 -37.20 -0.51 -14.65
N ARG A 583 -36.69 -1.03 -13.53
CA ARG A 583 -36.68 -0.26 -12.27
C ARG A 583 -36.07 1.12 -12.54
N ASP A 584 -36.88 2.16 -12.41
CA ASP A 584 -36.41 3.53 -12.50
C ASP A 584 -35.44 3.76 -11.33
N GLY A 585 -34.19 4.13 -11.64
CA GLY A 585 -33.16 4.27 -10.61
C GLY A 585 -31.73 4.27 -11.14
N ASP A 586 -30.81 4.02 -10.21
CA ASP A 586 -29.36 4.10 -10.36
C ASP A 586 -28.77 3.04 -11.30
N SER A 587 -27.50 3.22 -11.66
CA SER A 587 -26.71 2.23 -12.39
C SER A 587 -26.63 0.91 -11.59
N ARG A 588 -26.56 -0.23 -12.28
CA ARG A 588 -26.54 -1.56 -11.65
C ARG A 588 -25.49 -2.49 -12.24
N VAL A 589 -24.97 -3.39 -11.40
CA VAL A 589 -24.18 -4.54 -11.82
C VAL A 589 -24.99 -5.80 -11.56
N VAL A 590 -25.14 -6.66 -12.56
CA VAL A 590 -25.90 -7.91 -12.47
C VAL A 590 -25.09 -9.07 -13.01
N ASN A 591 -25.32 -10.28 -12.47
CA ASN A 591 -24.74 -11.51 -12.97
C ASN A 591 -25.81 -12.34 -13.68
N ARG A 592 -25.40 -13.06 -14.72
CA ARG A 592 -26.20 -14.06 -15.44
C ARG A 592 -25.39 -15.30 -15.76
N SER A 593 -26.08 -16.42 -15.96
CA SER A 593 -25.44 -17.65 -16.44
C SER A 593 -25.01 -17.50 -17.89
N TRP A 594 -23.90 -18.15 -18.24
CA TRP A 594 -23.44 -18.27 -19.62
C TRP A 594 -23.58 -19.73 -20.06
N SER A 595 -24.78 -20.08 -20.52
CA SER A 595 -25.13 -21.47 -20.85
C SER A 595 -24.56 -21.93 -22.19
N GLU A 596 -24.45 -23.25 -22.37
CA GLU A 596 -24.09 -23.83 -23.65
C GLU A 596 -25.28 -23.76 -24.62
N SER A 597 -25.06 -23.29 -25.84
CA SER A 597 -26.07 -23.22 -26.92
C SER A 597 -25.82 -24.22 -28.05
N GLY A 598 -24.76 -25.03 -27.94
CA GLY A 598 -24.33 -25.94 -28.99
C GLY A 598 -23.81 -25.20 -30.23
N CYS A 599 -22.96 -24.18 -30.04
CA CYS A 599 -22.32 -23.45 -31.13
C CYS A 599 -21.34 -24.33 -31.94
N ALA A 600 -20.85 -23.81 -33.07
CA ALA A 600 -19.93 -24.55 -33.93
C ALA A 600 -18.64 -24.97 -33.21
N ALA A 601 -18.05 -24.12 -32.37
CA ALA A 601 -16.84 -24.46 -31.63
C ALA A 601 -17.05 -25.58 -30.60
N CYS A 602 -18.15 -25.56 -29.82
CA CYS A 602 -18.49 -26.61 -28.86
C CYS A 602 -18.73 -27.98 -29.52
N ARG A 603 -19.14 -28.00 -30.80
CA ARG A 603 -19.40 -29.24 -31.56
C ARG A 603 -18.16 -29.82 -32.24
N ARG A 604 -17.01 -29.12 -32.22
CA ARG A 604 -15.78 -29.67 -32.81
C ARG A 604 -15.33 -30.87 -31.97
N PRO A 605 -14.96 -32.00 -32.60
CA PRO A 605 -14.42 -33.13 -31.87
C PRO A 605 -13.11 -32.71 -31.19
N PHE A 606 -12.98 -32.99 -29.89
CA PHE A 606 -11.73 -32.78 -29.18
C PHE A 606 -10.65 -33.70 -29.79
N PRO A 607 -9.43 -33.19 -30.08
CA PRO A 607 -8.31 -34.09 -30.31
C PRO A 607 -8.16 -34.99 -29.09
N ASP A 608 -8.01 -36.31 -29.32
CA ASP A 608 -8.11 -37.37 -28.29
C ASP A 608 -7.40 -36.98 -26.97
N ARG A 609 -8.14 -37.14 -25.86
CA ARG A 609 -7.72 -36.86 -24.48
C ARG A 609 -6.53 -37.68 -24.02
#